data_AF-A0A5C0E1U7-F1
#
_entry.id   AF-A0A5C0E1U7-F1
#
_cell.length_a   1.000
_cell.length_b   1.000
_cell.length_c   1.000
_cell.angle_alpha   90.00
_cell.angle_beta   90.00
_cell.angle_gamma   90.00
#
_symmetry.space_group_name_H-M   'P 1'
#
loop_
_entity.id
_entity.type
_entity.pdbx_description
1 polymer ?
#
loop_
_entity_poly.entity_id
_entity_poly.type
_entity_poly.pdbx_seq_one_letter_code
_entity_poly.pdbx_strand_id
1 'polypeptide(L)'
;MKGYIPDIIEEVKSGIIHIVHVVDGKRVSSGTGFMVNGYLVTNYHVIYDAPKDSKIILRTYDSNINEPLKGIIELERDEDGHFSGKTNKGYKNEEGDFIKDFQLHEKQDYIILNIPELKEAGLYNFSFETHDNKRVGEDIFFLGHHLEHSQLSCHKGIISCFYFHENHRVDIIQLDASVNNSNSGSPLINPNTSK
;
A
#
# COMPACT_ATOMS: atom_id res chain seq x y z
N MET A 1 25.68 -10.20 0.30
CA MET A 1 25.98 -9.48 1.57
C MET A 1 24.63 -8.99 2.08
N LYS A 2 24.24 -9.23 3.33
CA LYS A 2 22.99 -8.66 3.88
C LYS A 2 23.07 -7.14 3.75
N GLY A 3 22.09 -6.51 3.13
CA GLY A 3 21.99 -5.05 3.16
C GLY A 3 21.72 -4.60 4.59
N TYR A 4 22.31 -3.49 5.00
CA TYR A 4 22.05 -2.92 6.31
C TYR A 4 20.62 -2.33 6.29
N ILE A 5 19.71 -2.90 7.09
CA ILE A 5 18.27 -2.57 7.02
C ILE A 5 18.02 -1.06 7.06
N PRO A 6 18.67 -0.25 7.92
CA PRO A 6 18.47 1.20 7.90
C PRO A 6 18.76 1.86 6.54
N ASP A 7 19.80 1.43 5.83
CA ASP A 7 20.12 1.96 4.50
C ASP A 7 19.03 1.59 3.49
N ILE A 8 18.53 0.35 3.55
CA ILE A 8 17.42 -0.10 2.70
C ILE A 8 16.16 0.73 2.99
N ILE A 9 15.87 1.01 4.27
CA ILE A 9 14.71 1.84 4.64
C ILE A 9 14.85 3.24 4.04
N GLU A 10 16.00 3.87 4.16
CA GLU A 10 16.24 5.19 3.57
C GLU A 10 16.05 5.19 2.05
N GLU A 11 16.45 4.12 1.37
CA GLU A 11 16.26 3.93 -0.07
C GLU A 11 14.77 3.79 -0.45
N VAL A 12 14.02 2.93 0.27
CA VAL A 12 12.70 2.49 -0.20
C VAL A 12 11.51 3.25 0.41
N LYS A 13 11.70 3.98 1.51
CA LYS A 13 10.61 4.59 2.30
C LYS A 13 9.71 5.54 1.51
N SER A 14 10.24 6.22 0.48
CA SER A 14 9.45 7.13 -0.36
C SER A 14 8.41 6.37 -1.20
N GLY A 15 8.65 5.09 -1.48
CA GLY A 15 7.72 4.22 -2.22
C GLY A 15 6.58 3.66 -1.38
N ILE A 16 6.57 3.89 -0.07
CA ILE A 16 5.50 3.44 0.84
C ILE A 16 4.45 4.54 0.97
N ILE A 17 3.18 4.17 0.78
CA ILE A 17 2.03 5.08 0.82
C ILE A 17 1.14 4.71 2.01
N HIS A 18 0.87 5.68 2.87
CA HIS A 18 -0.19 5.57 3.87
C HIS A 18 -1.54 5.87 3.22
N ILE A 19 -2.49 4.96 3.40
CA ILE A 19 -3.85 5.09 2.88
C ILE A 19 -4.76 5.34 4.09
N VAL A 20 -5.36 6.53 4.19
CA VAL A 20 -6.17 6.92 5.36
C VAL A 20 -7.61 7.17 4.92
N HIS A 21 -8.56 6.52 5.57
CA HIS A 21 -9.98 6.75 5.33
C HIS A 21 -10.54 7.73 6.36
N VAL A 22 -11.26 8.74 5.89
CA VAL A 22 -11.80 9.83 6.70
C VAL A 22 -13.29 10.00 6.42
N VAL A 23 -14.09 9.98 7.49
CA VAL A 23 -15.54 10.30 7.47
C VAL A 23 -15.76 11.45 8.44
N ASP A 24 -16.45 12.51 8.01
CA ASP A 24 -16.71 13.71 8.83
C ASP A 24 -15.47 14.30 9.51
N GLY A 25 -14.33 14.30 8.81
CA GLY A 25 -13.06 14.81 9.32
C GLY A 25 -12.39 13.94 10.38
N LYS A 26 -12.88 12.71 10.61
CA LYS A 26 -12.29 11.74 11.52
C LYS A 26 -11.76 10.54 10.76
N ARG A 27 -10.56 10.08 11.13
CA ARG A 27 -10.00 8.82 10.64
C ARG A 27 -10.88 7.66 11.12
N VAL A 28 -11.31 6.80 10.20
CA VAL A 28 -12.12 5.61 10.51
C VAL A 28 -11.34 4.31 10.27
N SER A 29 -10.42 4.31 9.32
CA SER A 29 -9.53 3.19 9.05
C SER A 29 -8.28 3.66 8.30
N SER A 30 -7.31 2.77 8.15
CA SER A 30 -6.13 3.00 7.33
C SER A 30 -5.46 1.71 6.93
N GLY A 31 -4.65 1.78 5.89
CA GLY A 31 -3.75 0.72 5.43
C GLY A 31 -2.47 1.31 4.87
N THR A 32 -1.68 0.44 4.29
CA THR A 32 -0.43 0.79 3.61
C THR A 32 -0.51 0.26 2.18
N GLY A 33 0.06 0.99 1.23
CA GLY A 33 0.34 0.49 -0.10
C GLY A 33 1.77 0.82 -0.49
N PHE A 34 2.19 0.36 -1.67
CA PHE A 34 3.53 0.63 -2.18
C PHE A 34 3.54 0.80 -3.69
N MET A 35 4.52 1.56 -4.19
CA MET A 35 4.65 1.87 -5.60
C MET A 35 5.40 0.76 -6.36
N VAL A 36 4.84 0.33 -7.49
CA VAL A 36 5.45 -0.63 -8.42
C VAL A 36 5.21 -0.15 -9.85
N ASN A 37 6.26 0.06 -10.64
CA ASN A 37 6.18 0.49 -12.03
C ASN A 37 5.24 1.69 -12.29
N GLY A 38 5.16 2.64 -11.35
CA GLY A 38 4.30 3.82 -11.41
C GLY A 38 2.86 3.60 -10.96
N TYR A 39 2.52 2.41 -10.46
CA TYR A 39 1.21 2.07 -9.92
C TYR A 39 1.28 1.90 -8.40
N LEU A 40 0.21 2.28 -7.71
CA LEU A 40 0.04 1.99 -6.29
C LEU A 40 -0.60 0.61 -6.13
N VAL A 41 0.04 -0.28 -5.38
CA VAL A 41 -0.49 -1.60 -5.03
C VAL A 41 -0.83 -1.64 -3.54
N THR A 42 -1.97 -2.21 -3.20
CA THR A 42 -2.42 -2.43 -1.81
C THR A 42 -3.40 -3.61 -1.76
N ASN A 43 -3.82 -4.02 -0.57
CA ASN A 43 -4.93 -4.96 -0.42
C ASN A 43 -6.26 -4.36 -0.90
N TYR A 44 -7.16 -5.19 -1.42
CA TYR A 44 -8.49 -4.78 -1.86
C TYR A 44 -9.32 -4.28 -0.67
N HIS A 45 -9.31 -5.01 0.44
CA HIS A 45 -10.09 -4.67 1.63
C HIS A 45 -9.66 -3.33 2.25
N VAL A 46 -8.39 -2.93 2.11
CA VAL A 46 -7.91 -1.62 2.59
C VAL A 46 -8.74 -0.50 1.98
N ILE A 47 -9.10 -0.65 0.71
CA ILE A 47 -9.85 0.35 -0.04
C ILE A 47 -11.37 0.16 0.12
N TYR A 48 -11.84 -1.09 0.09
CA TYR A 48 -13.27 -1.39 -0.04
C TYR A 48 -14.02 -1.66 1.26
N ASP A 49 -13.36 -2.08 2.35
CA ASP A 49 -14.02 -2.35 3.64
C ASP A 49 -14.38 -1.07 4.42
N ALA A 50 -13.72 0.04 4.10
CA ALA A 50 -14.05 1.34 4.69
C ALA A 50 -15.44 1.83 4.23
N PRO A 51 -16.12 2.69 5.02
CA PRO A 51 -17.42 3.28 4.64
C PRO A 51 -17.38 3.93 3.25
N LYS A 52 -18.39 3.68 2.41
CA LYS A 52 -18.41 4.13 0.99
C LYS A 52 -18.16 5.64 0.84
N ASP A 53 -18.74 6.42 1.75
CA ASP A 53 -18.64 7.88 1.85
C ASP A 53 -17.30 8.38 2.43
N SER A 54 -16.38 7.49 2.78
CA SER A 54 -15.06 7.89 3.25
C SER A 54 -14.25 8.57 2.15
N LYS A 55 -13.61 9.68 2.49
CA LYS A 55 -12.49 10.24 1.73
C LYS A 55 -11.25 9.42 1.98
N ILE A 56 -10.53 9.09 0.91
CA ILE A 56 -9.24 8.40 0.97
C ILE A 56 -8.15 9.44 0.83
N ILE A 57 -7.22 9.46 1.78
CA ILE A 57 -6.11 10.40 1.84
C ILE A 57 -4.82 9.60 1.68
N LEU A 58 -4.07 9.90 0.62
CA LEU A 58 -2.80 9.24 0.31
C LEU A 58 -1.64 10.10 0.81
N ARG A 59 -0.78 9.52 1.64
CA ARG A 59 0.35 10.22 2.25
C ARG A 59 1.64 9.47 1.98
N THR A 60 2.67 10.19 1.56
CA THR A 60 4.04 9.67 1.49
C THR A 60 4.78 9.94 2.79
N TYR A 61 5.98 9.37 2.92
CA TYR A 61 6.90 9.64 4.02
C TYR A 61 7.15 11.14 4.30
N ASP A 62 7.24 11.97 3.25
CA ASP A 62 7.52 13.41 3.37
C ASP A 62 6.28 14.26 3.69
N SER A 63 5.11 13.65 3.86
CA SER A 63 3.88 14.38 4.16
C SER A 63 3.95 15.06 5.54
N ASN A 64 3.45 16.30 5.63
CA ASN A 64 3.52 17.09 6.85
C ASN A 64 2.85 16.37 8.03
N ILE A 65 3.66 16.02 9.03
CA ILE A 65 3.21 15.25 10.18
C ILE A 65 2.24 16.01 11.10
N ASN A 66 2.32 17.35 11.07
CA ASN A 66 1.46 18.23 11.87
C ASN A 66 0.07 18.41 11.24
N GLU A 67 -0.11 17.96 10.00
CA GLU A 67 -1.39 17.96 9.29
C GLU A 67 -1.76 16.50 8.93
N PRO A 68 -2.06 15.63 9.91
CA PRO A 68 -2.16 14.18 9.70
C PRO A 68 -3.31 13.74 8.79
N LEU A 69 -4.30 14.61 8.59
CA LEU A 69 -5.42 14.41 7.68
C LEU A 69 -5.25 15.16 6.35
N LYS A 70 -4.04 15.65 6.05
CA LYS A 70 -3.70 16.22 4.76
C LYS A 70 -2.72 15.28 4.07
N GLY A 71 -3.12 14.81 2.89
CA GLY A 71 -2.30 13.97 2.03
C GLY A 71 -1.85 14.73 0.80
N ILE A 72 -1.12 14.02 -0.05
CA ILE A 72 -0.78 14.48 -1.39
C ILE A 72 -2.04 14.43 -2.27
N ILE A 73 -2.92 13.47 -2.02
CA ILE A 73 -4.10 13.19 -2.86
C ILE A 73 -5.29 12.86 -1.96
N GLU A 74 -6.45 13.43 -2.29
CA GLU A 74 -7.76 13.10 -1.72
C GLU A 74 -8.65 12.48 -2.79
N LEU A 75 -9.12 11.25 -2.56
CA LEU A 75 -10.03 10.50 -3.43
C LEU A 75 -11.37 10.26 -2.74
N GLU A 76 -12.44 10.22 -3.52
CA GLU A 76 -13.79 9.84 -3.12
C GLU A 76 -14.27 8.70 -4.02
N ARG A 77 -15.21 7.88 -3.52
CA ARG A 77 -15.83 6.81 -4.31
C ARG A 77 -17.21 7.22 -4.78
N ASP A 78 -17.54 6.97 -6.05
CA ASP A 78 -18.90 7.12 -6.56
C ASP A 78 -19.82 5.96 -6.12
N GLU A 79 -21.09 5.99 -6.54
CA GLU A 79 -22.09 4.98 -6.18
C GLU A 79 -21.71 3.56 -6.66
N ASP A 80 -20.99 3.48 -7.77
CA ASP A 80 -20.50 2.25 -8.40
C ASP A 80 -19.13 1.80 -7.86
N GLY A 81 -18.51 2.61 -6.99
CA GLY A 81 -17.22 2.33 -6.36
C GLY A 81 -16.00 2.71 -7.20
N HIS A 82 -16.16 3.55 -8.24
CA HIS A 82 -15.06 4.17 -8.96
C HIS A 82 -14.48 5.36 -8.17
N PHE A 83 -13.19 5.62 -8.33
CA PHE A 83 -12.51 6.72 -7.65
C PHE A 83 -12.63 8.03 -8.44
N SER A 84 -12.87 9.13 -7.72
CA SER A 84 -12.78 10.50 -8.23
C SER A 84 -11.91 11.34 -7.28
N GLY A 85 -10.94 12.09 -7.81
CA GLY A 85 -10.06 12.95 -7.01
C GLY A 85 -10.59 14.38 -6.87
N LYS A 86 -10.11 15.12 -5.86
CA LYS A 86 -10.33 16.59 -5.75
C LYS A 86 -9.49 17.43 -6.72
N THR A 87 -8.53 16.82 -7.42
CA THR A 87 -8.05 17.34 -8.70
C THR A 87 -9.12 16.96 -9.73
N ASN A 88 -9.66 17.92 -10.46
CA ASN A 88 -10.86 17.82 -11.32
C ASN A 88 -10.72 16.88 -12.55
N LYS A 89 -10.21 15.66 -12.36
CA LYS A 89 -10.08 14.61 -13.36
C LYS A 89 -10.27 13.26 -12.68
N GLY A 90 -11.52 12.82 -12.53
CA GLY A 90 -11.76 11.41 -12.85
C GLY A 90 -11.23 11.24 -14.27
N TYR A 91 -10.25 10.37 -14.46
CA TYR A 91 -9.46 10.35 -15.69
C TYR A 91 -10.36 9.96 -16.84
N LYS A 92 -10.88 10.98 -17.53
CA LYS A 92 -11.58 10.82 -18.77
C LYS A 92 -10.53 10.75 -19.87
N ASN A 93 -10.65 9.79 -20.78
CA ASN A 93 -9.87 9.82 -22.03
C ASN A 93 -10.24 11.10 -22.84
N GLU A 94 -9.59 11.33 -23.98
CA GLU A 94 -9.89 12.47 -24.86
C GLU A 94 -11.38 12.53 -25.30
N GLU A 95 -12.10 11.42 -25.15
CA GLU A 95 -13.51 11.22 -25.54
C GLU A 95 -14.49 11.44 -24.37
N GLY A 96 -14.00 11.65 -23.14
CA GLY A 96 -14.85 11.86 -21.97
C GLY A 96 -15.20 10.59 -21.18
N ASP A 97 -14.67 9.43 -21.55
CA ASP A 97 -14.93 8.13 -20.92
C ASP A 97 -14.04 7.90 -19.73
N PHE A 98 -14.62 7.43 -18.62
CA PHE A 98 -13.85 7.02 -17.43
C PHE A 98 -12.86 5.91 -17.80
N ILE A 99 -11.58 6.21 -17.63
CA ILE A 99 -10.53 5.21 -17.67
C ILE A 99 -10.67 4.38 -16.40
N LYS A 100 -10.73 3.05 -16.55
CA LYS A 100 -10.58 2.14 -15.40
C LYS A 100 -9.13 2.24 -14.93
N ASP A 101 -8.83 3.23 -14.08
CA ASP A 101 -7.51 3.45 -13.49
C ASP A 101 -7.18 2.46 -12.40
N PHE A 102 -7.87 1.32 -12.36
CA PHE A 102 -7.60 0.29 -11.39
C PHE A 102 -7.86 -1.10 -11.92
N GLN A 103 -7.10 -2.05 -11.39
CA GLN A 103 -7.33 -3.48 -11.54
C GLN A 103 -7.59 -4.04 -10.15
N LEU A 104 -8.81 -4.49 -9.90
CA LEU A 104 -9.18 -5.11 -8.62
C LEU A 104 -9.17 -6.63 -8.74
N HIS A 105 -8.73 -7.27 -7.67
CA HIS A 105 -8.67 -8.71 -7.53
C HIS A 105 -9.21 -9.08 -6.14
N GLU A 106 -10.52 -8.90 -5.94
CA GLU A 106 -11.21 -9.14 -4.67
C GLU A 106 -10.88 -10.53 -4.09
N LYS A 107 -10.87 -11.56 -4.94
CA LYS A 107 -10.56 -12.93 -4.51
C LYS A 107 -9.15 -13.09 -3.95
N GLN A 108 -8.16 -12.43 -4.53
CA GLN A 108 -6.77 -12.46 -4.06
C GLN A 108 -6.44 -11.31 -3.11
N ASP A 109 -7.45 -10.49 -2.79
CA ASP A 109 -7.37 -9.34 -1.92
C ASP A 109 -6.27 -8.35 -2.30
N TYR A 110 -6.17 -7.98 -3.58
CA TYR A 110 -5.31 -6.86 -4.00
C TYR A 110 -5.97 -5.95 -5.03
N ILE A 111 -5.46 -4.72 -5.09
CA ILE A 111 -5.85 -3.72 -6.07
C ILE A 111 -4.62 -2.96 -6.55
N ILE A 112 -4.60 -2.67 -7.85
CA ILE A 112 -3.60 -1.85 -8.52
C ILE A 112 -4.29 -0.55 -8.92
N LEU A 113 -3.74 0.59 -8.51
CA LEU A 113 -4.28 1.93 -8.78
C LEU A 113 -3.29 2.71 -9.65
N ASN A 114 -3.77 3.27 -10.75
CA ASN A 114 -3.06 4.22 -11.60
C ASN A 114 -3.34 5.64 -11.10
N ILE A 115 -2.37 6.22 -10.38
CA ILE A 115 -2.50 7.56 -9.81
C ILE A 115 -1.37 8.44 -10.35
N PRO A 116 -1.60 9.17 -11.46
CA PRO A 116 -0.64 10.07 -12.08
C PRO A 116 0.13 10.97 -11.13
N GLU A 117 -0.50 11.58 -10.12
CA GLU A 117 0.24 12.44 -9.17
C GLU A 117 1.27 11.65 -8.34
N LEU A 118 1.03 10.36 -8.02
CA LEU A 118 2.04 9.50 -7.39
C LEU A 118 3.13 9.07 -8.37
N LYS A 119 2.77 8.87 -9.64
CA LYS A 119 3.73 8.51 -10.70
C LYS A 119 4.71 9.65 -10.98
N GLU A 120 4.22 10.89 -10.95
CA GLU A 120 5.01 12.10 -11.17
C GLU A 120 5.79 12.56 -9.92
N ALA A 121 5.46 12.05 -8.74
CA ALA A 121 6.10 12.40 -7.48
C ALA A 121 7.55 11.88 -7.31
N GLY A 122 8.07 11.10 -8.28
CA GLY A 122 9.46 10.60 -8.22
C GLY A 122 9.72 9.62 -7.07
N LEU A 123 8.70 8.89 -6.63
CA LEU A 123 8.76 7.95 -5.52
C LEU A 123 9.57 6.68 -5.88
N TYR A 124 10.16 6.04 -4.86
CA TYR A 124 10.80 4.74 -5.04
C TYR A 124 9.79 3.72 -5.59
N ASN A 125 10.20 2.92 -6.57
CA ASN A 125 9.37 1.88 -7.15
C ASN A 125 10.00 0.52 -6.85
N PHE A 126 9.25 -0.32 -6.14
CA PHE A 126 9.66 -1.67 -5.79
C PHE A 126 9.71 -2.56 -7.03
N SER A 127 10.56 -3.58 -6.96
CA SER A 127 10.63 -4.65 -7.95
C SER A 127 10.35 -5.97 -7.26
N PHE A 128 9.57 -6.85 -7.88
CA PHE A 128 9.22 -8.13 -7.29
C PHE A 128 10.37 -9.15 -7.33
N GLU A 129 10.37 -10.04 -6.34
CA GLU A 129 11.16 -11.26 -6.30
C GLU A 129 10.20 -12.46 -6.16
N THR A 130 10.55 -13.62 -6.74
CA THR A 130 9.80 -14.85 -6.51
C THR A 130 10.08 -15.42 -5.12
N HIS A 131 9.07 -16.09 -4.55
CA HIS A 131 9.20 -16.80 -3.29
C HIS A 131 9.68 -18.26 -3.44
N ASP A 132 9.84 -18.77 -4.67
CA ASP A 132 10.16 -20.20 -4.96
C ASP A 132 11.43 -20.73 -4.27
N ASN A 133 12.40 -19.85 -4.01
CA ASN A 133 13.68 -20.20 -3.39
C ASN A 133 13.81 -19.73 -1.93
N LYS A 134 12.71 -19.24 -1.33
CA LYS A 134 12.70 -18.75 0.05
C LYS A 134 12.54 -19.91 1.02
N ARG A 135 13.06 -19.74 2.24
CA ARG A 135 13.08 -20.79 3.27
C ARG A 135 12.56 -20.27 4.59
N VAL A 136 11.93 -21.18 5.34
CA VAL A 136 11.57 -20.95 6.74
C VAL A 136 12.84 -20.59 7.53
N GLY A 137 12.77 -19.54 8.33
CA GLY A 137 13.88 -18.97 9.10
C GLY A 137 14.65 -17.85 8.39
N GLU A 138 14.34 -17.51 7.14
CA GLU A 138 14.97 -16.36 6.48
C GLU A 138 14.43 -15.04 7.05
N ASP A 139 15.37 -14.09 7.30
CA ASP A 139 15.04 -12.74 7.76
C ASP A 139 14.18 -12.02 6.71
N ILE A 140 13.15 -11.34 7.18
CA ILE A 140 12.33 -10.40 6.40
C ILE A 140 12.08 -9.13 7.20
N PHE A 141 11.63 -8.09 6.53
CA PHE A 141 11.02 -6.95 7.18
C PHE A 141 9.95 -6.34 6.29
N PHE A 142 9.08 -5.52 6.86
CA PHE A 142 8.14 -4.70 6.09
C PHE A 142 8.00 -3.33 6.75
N LEU A 143 7.55 -2.37 5.95
CA LEU A 143 7.34 -1.00 6.36
C LEU A 143 5.85 -0.67 6.26
N GLY A 144 5.27 -0.17 7.35
CA GLY A 144 3.85 0.16 7.43
C GLY A 144 3.59 1.32 8.38
N HIS A 145 2.33 1.74 8.47
CA HIS A 145 1.92 2.80 9.38
C HIS A 145 1.12 2.20 10.52
N HIS A 146 1.36 2.62 11.77
CA HIS A 146 0.48 2.25 12.87
C HIS A 146 -0.81 3.06 12.83
N LEU A 147 -1.93 2.41 13.19
CA LEU A 147 -3.28 2.96 13.08
C LEU A 147 -3.53 4.30 13.79
N GLU A 148 -2.67 4.74 14.70
CA GLU A 148 -2.79 6.06 15.35
C GLU A 148 -1.66 7.02 15.00
N HIS A 149 -0.63 6.54 14.30
CA HIS A 149 0.58 7.29 14.03
C HIS A 149 0.72 7.60 12.54
N SER A 150 1.29 8.75 12.28
CA SER A 150 1.66 9.22 10.96
C SER A 150 3.06 8.78 10.55
N GLN A 151 3.86 8.29 11.51
CA GLN A 151 5.20 7.80 11.26
C GLN A 151 5.19 6.41 10.65
N LEU A 152 6.06 6.22 9.65
CA LEU A 152 6.40 4.91 9.12
C LEU A 152 7.13 4.09 10.20
N SER A 153 6.73 2.83 10.37
CA SER A 153 7.37 1.89 11.28
C SER A 153 7.93 0.69 10.51
N CYS A 154 9.03 0.15 11.04
CA CYS A 154 9.66 -1.05 10.52
C CYS A 154 9.36 -2.23 11.44
N HIS A 155 8.90 -3.33 10.83
CA HIS A 155 8.66 -4.60 11.51
C HIS A 155 9.59 -5.64 10.92
N LYS A 156 10.43 -6.24 11.76
CA LYS A 156 11.36 -7.29 11.36
C LYS A 156 10.94 -8.63 11.95
N GLY A 157 11.10 -9.69 11.19
CA GLY A 157 10.89 -11.06 11.65
C GLY A 157 11.54 -12.06 10.71
N ILE A 158 11.02 -13.28 10.70
CA ILE A 158 11.40 -14.37 9.83
C ILE A 158 10.18 -14.92 9.09
N ILE A 159 10.47 -15.68 8.03
CA ILE A 159 9.49 -16.58 7.44
C ILE A 159 9.25 -17.76 8.38
N SER A 160 8.02 -17.91 8.84
CA SER A 160 7.60 -18.97 9.76
C SER A 160 7.08 -20.21 9.05
N CYS A 161 6.36 -20.04 7.92
CA CYS A 161 5.75 -21.14 7.18
C CYS A 161 5.34 -20.69 5.77
N PHE A 162 5.13 -21.65 4.87
CA PHE A 162 4.44 -21.46 3.59
C PHE A 162 3.24 -22.41 3.53
N TYR A 163 2.09 -21.91 3.07
CA TYR A 163 0.94 -22.76 2.79
C TYR A 163 0.05 -22.13 1.72
N PHE A 164 -0.72 -22.97 1.01
CA PHE A 164 -1.65 -22.49 0.00
C PHE A 164 -3.02 -22.20 0.62
N HIS A 165 -3.57 -21.03 0.35
CA HIS A 165 -4.92 -20.67 0.79
C HIS A 165 -5.95 -21.00 -0.30
N GLU A 166 -6.66 -22.11 -0.14
CA GLU A 166 -7.60 -22.64 -1.14
C GLU A 166 -8.66 -21.64 -1.62
N ASN A 167 -9.32 -20.94 -0.69
CA ASN A 167 -10.42 -20.02 -1.07
C ASN A 167 -9.92 -18.83 -1.90
N HIS A 168 -8.82 -18.19 -1.49
CA HIS A 168 -8.23 -17.06 -2.19
C HIS A 168 -7.35 -17.48 -3.39
N ARG A 169 -6.96 -18.76 -3.46
CA ARG A 169 -6.05 -19.34 -4.45
C ARG A 169 -4.71 -18.62 -4.54
N VAL A 170 -4.09 -18.40 -3.38
CA VAL A 170 -2.79 -17.71 -3.25
C VAL A 170 -1.86 -18.50 -2.34
N ASP A 171 -0.57 -18.38 -2.58
CA ASP A 171 0.46 -18.83 -1.63
C ASP A 171 0.56 -17.82 -0.50
N ILE A 172 0.51 -18.31 0.74
CA ILE A 172 0.66 -17.50 1.95
C ILE A 172 2.06 -17.73 2.52
N ILE A 173 2.75 -16.63 2.77
CA ILE A 173 3.98 -16.58 3.54
C ILE A 173 3.61 -16.15 4.96
N GLN A 174 3.71 -17.06 5.91
CA GLN A 174 3.47 -16.76 7.32
C GLN A 174 4.73 -16.17 7.95
N LEU A 175 4.56 -15.16 8.79
CA LEU A 175 5.64 -14.42 9.45
C LEU A 175 5.49 -14.50 10.97
N ASP A 176 6.57 -14.29 11.72
CA ASP A 176 6.52 -14.02 13.17
C ASP A 176 6.57 -12.52 13.52
N ALA A 177 6.81 -11.66 12.53
CA ALA A 177 6.84 -10.22 12.68
C ALA A 177 5.48 -9.68 13.16
N SER A 178 5.50 -8.57 13.92
CA SER A 178 4.27 -7.95 14.44
C SER A 178 3.45 -7.30 13.34
N VAL A 179 2.40 -8.00 12.88
CA VAL A 179 1.43 -7.45 11.94
C VAL A 179 0.27 -6.83 12.74
N ASN A 180 0.13 -5.51 12.64
CA ASN A 180 -0.91 -4.75 13.31
C ASN A 180 -1.85 -4.11 12.29
N ASN A 181 -3.00 -3.62 12.77
CA ASN A 181 -3.88 -2.81 11.94
C ASN A 181 -3.11 -1.64 11.32
N SER A 182 -3.42 -1.33 10.06
CA SER A 182 -2.75 -0.32 9.22
C SER A 182 -1.42 -0.74 8.58
N ASN A 183 -0.89 -1.92 8.90
CA ASN A 183 0.20 -2.56 8.12
C ASN A 183 -0.33 -3.36 6.92
N SER A 184 -1.65 -3.54 6.81
CA SER A 184 -2.25 -4.26 5.68
C SER A 184 -1.91 -3.56 4.36
N GLY A 185 -1.41 -4.33 3.40
CA GLY A 185 -0.93 -3.87 2.09
C GLY A 185 0.54 -3.42 2.06
N SER A 186 1.29 -3.57 3.16
CA SER A 186 2.74 -3.30 3.19
C SER A 186 3.53 -4.27 2.31
N PRO A 187 4.62 -3.84 1.67
CA PRO A 187 5.51 -4.75 0.95
C PRO A 187 6.34 -5.58 1.94
N LEU A 188 6.45 -6.88 1.67
CA LEU A 188 7.38 -7.77 2.39
C LEU A 188 8.73 -7.71 1.69
N ILE A 189 9.77 -7.24 2.39
CA ILE A 189 11.08 -6.92 1.83
C ILE A 189 12.12 -7.93 2.31
N ASN A 190 12.89 -8.46 1.36
CA ASN A 190 14.06 -9.27 1.61
C ASN A 190 15.30 -8.37 1.87
N PRO A 191 15.89 -8.39 3.07
CA PRO A 191 17.04 -7.54 3.41
C PRO A 191 18.32 -7.88 2.65
N ASN A 192 18.35 -8.97 1.88
CA ASN A 192 19.50 -9.32 1.03
C ASN A 192 19.41 -8.76 -0.39
N THR A 193 18.21 -8.39 -0.84
CA THR A 193 17.96 -7.99 -2.23
C THR A 193 17.31 -6.62 -2.35
N SER A 194 16.81 -6.04 -1.26
CA SER A 194 16.01 -4.80 -1.25
C SER A 194 14.74 -4.88 -2.11
N LYS A 195 14.25 -6.12 -2.31
CA LYS A 195 13.05 -6.44 -3.09
C LYS A 195 11.97 -6.98 -2.18
#